data_AF-A0A5C9BU44-F1
#
_entry.id   AF-A0A5C9BU44-F1
#
_cell.length_a   1.000
_cell.length_b   1.000
_cell.length_c   1.000
_cell.angle_alpha   90.00
_cell.angle_beta   90.00
_cell.angle_gamma   90.00
#
_symmetry.space_group_name_H-M   'P 1'
#
loop_
_entity.id
_entity.type
_entity.pdbx_description
1 polymer ?
#
loop_
_entity_poly.entity_id
_entity_poly.type
_entity_poly.pdbx_seq_one_letter_code
_entity_poly.pdbx_strand_id
1 'polypeptide(L)'
;MAFVKGQSGNATGRPKGPDRYGLALLEKNNRRLLRQLIEKAAGGDMRALEICADRLWPKMKPTNRPVEIPLASSLSDQGQEVLNAVFTGLIASDEASVLINALSAQAKLIEVSELVKRIEALEEFRGAGGQTVVIEKMPRRQLLPTT
;
A
#
# COMPACT_ATOMS: atom_id res chain seq x y z
N MET A 1 -33.56 26.86 1.99
CA MET A 1 -33.61 26.44 0.57
C MET A 1 -33.08 25.02 0.48
N ALA A 2 -33.85 24.10 -0.11
CA ALA A 2 -33.49 22.69 -0.20
C ALA A 2 -32.52 22.45 -1.38
N PHE A 3 -31.50 21.62 -1.17
CA PHE A 3 -30.57 21.19 -2.22
C PHE A 3 -31.29 20.33 -3.27
N VAL A 4 -31.06 20.62 -4.56
CA VAL A 4 -31.64 19.85 -5.67
C VAL A 4 -30.86 18.56 -5.86
N LYS A 5 -31.54 17.40 -5.75
CA LYS A 5 -30.93 16.08 -5.93
C LYS A 5 -30.35 15.98 -7.35
N GLY A 6 -29.05 15.73 -7.46
CA GLY A 6 -28.33 15.63 -8.74
C GLY A 6 -27.61 16.92 -9.18
N GLN A 7 -27.76 18.03 -8.45
CA GLN A 7 -27.04 19.28 -8.73
C GLN A 7 -26.13 19.64 -7.55
N SER A 8 -24.83 19.66 -7.81
CA SER A 8 -23.86 20.18 -6.84
C SER A 8 -24.13 21.67 -6.63
N GLY A 9 -24.31 22.11 -5.37
CA GLY A 9 -24.41 23.53 -5.04
C GLY A 9 -23.12 24.33 -5.31
N ASN A 10 -22.02 23.63 -5.62
CA ASN A 10 -20.79 24.22 -6.14
C ASN A 10 -20.50 23.64 -7.53
N ALA A 11 -21.00 24.31 -8.57
CA ALA A 11 -20.85 23.89 -9.97
C ALA A 11 -19.37 23.85 -10.43
N THR A 12 -18.52 24.68 -9.84
CA THR A 12 -17.08 24.75 -10.13
C THR A 12 -16.25 23.68 -9.41
N GLY A 13 -16.86 22.89 -8.52
CA GLY A 13 -16.18 21.89 -7.71
C GLY A 13 -15.26 22.49 -6.65
N ARG A 14 -14.62 21.61 -5.85
CA ARG A 14 -13.58 22.03 -4.91
C ARG A 14 -12.41 22.63 -5.70
N PRO A 15 -11.93 23.84 -5.39
CA PRO A 15 -10.79 24.43 -6.09
C PRO A 15 -9.60 23.47 -6.08
N LYS A 16 -8.86 23.47 -7.19
CA LYS A 16 -7.89 22.43 -7.57
C LYS A 16 -6.68 22.43 -6.61
N GLY A 17 -6.73 21.58 -5.60
CA GLY A 17 -5.61 21.23 -4.70
C GLY A 17 -5.24 22.28 -3.65
N PRO A 18 -4.46 21.91 -2.61
CA PRO A 18 -3.93 22.88 -1.66
C PRO A 18 -3.03 23.87 -2.39
N ASP A 19 -3.23 25.14 -2.09
CA ASP A 19 -2.53 26.26 -2.72
C ASP A 19 -1.01 26.11 -2.56
N ARG A 20 -0.31 25.79 -3.64
CA ARG A 20 1.17 25.72 -3.67
C ARG A 20 1.81 27.08 -3.36
N TYR A 21 1.04 28.17 -3.37
CA TYR A 21 1.49 29.49 -2.95
C TYR A 21 2.05 29.48 -1.53
N GLY A 22 1.43 28.74 -0.60
CA GLY A 22 1.91 28.64 0.78
C GLY A 22 3.33 28.03 0.86
N LEU A 23 3.58 26.96 0.11
CA LEU A 23 4.90 26.33 0.01
C LEU A 23 5.94 27.26 -0.61
N ALA A 24 5.60 27.91 -1.73
CA ALA A 24 6.50 28.86 -2.38
C ALA A 24 6.83 30.07 -1.49
N LEU A 25 5.86 30.54 -0.70
CA LEU A 25 6.07 31.64 0.25
C LEU A 25 6.94 31.20 1.43
N LEU A 26 6.76 29.98 1.92
CA LEU A 26 7.61 29.38 2.97
C LEU A 26 9.06 29.21 2.50
N GLU A 27 9.27 28.71 1.29
CA GLU A 27 10.63 28.56 0.71
C GLU A 27 11.35 29.91 0.61
N LYS A 28 10.65 30.94 0.11
CA LYS A 28 11.23 32.29 -0.02
C LYS A 28 11.55 32.94 1.32
N ASN A 29 10.81 32.62 2.38
CA ASN A 29 10.94 33.24 3.70
C ASN A 29 11.58 32.34 4.77
N ASN A 30 12.05 31.15 4.40
CA ASN A 30 12.49 30.11 5.34
C ASN A 30 13.51 30.61 6.38
N ARG A 31 14.55 31.33 5.94
CA ARG A 31 15.61 31.87 6.82
C ARG A 31 15.08 32.90 7.80
N ARG A 32 14.14 33.75 7.36
CA ARG A 32 13.52 34.78 8.22
C ARG A 32 12.64 34.12 9.28
N LEU A 33 11.83 33.14 8.88
CA LEU A 33 10.96 32.40 9.80
C LEU A 33 11.78 31.62 10.83
N LEU A 34 12.88 30.99 10.42
CA LEU A 34 13.78 30.28 11.34
C LEU A 34 14.43 31.21 12.35
N ARG A 35 14.89 32.41 11.95
CA ARG A 35 15.43 33.39 12.91
C ARG A 35 14.39 33.81 13.95
N GLN A 36 13.17 34.13 13.50
CA GLN A 36 12.09 34.51 14.41
C GLN A 36 11.72 33.38 15.37
N LEU A 37 11.75 32.13 14.90
CA LEU A 37 11.54 30.95 15.74
C LEU A 37 12.63 30.84 16.83
N ILE A 38 13.89 31.03 16.46
CA ILE A 38 15.02 30.99 17.40
C ILE A 38 14.91 32.13 18.43
N GLU A 39 14.60 33.35 18.00
CA GLU A 39 14.41 34.50 18.90
C GLU A 39 13.28 34.26 19.90
N LYS A 40 12.14 33.71 19.44
CA LYS A 40 11.03 33.34 20.33
C LYS A 40 11.41 32.24 21.32
N ALA A 41 12.14 31.23 20.87
CA ALA A 41 12.65 30.17 21.75
C ALA A 41 13.61 30.74 22.80
N ALA A 42 14.52 31.63 22.41
CA ALA A 42 15.43 32.32 23.31
C ALA A 42 14.69 33.23 24.31
N GLY A 43 13.53 33.77 23.92
CA GLY A 43 12.64 34.53 24.79
C GLY A 43 11.77 33.69 25.74
N GLY A 44 11.93 32.36 25.76
CA GLY A 44 11.22 31.47 26.68
C GLY A 44 9.85 30.99 26.17
N ASP A 45 9.54 31.15 24.88
CA ASP A 45 8.34 30.54 24.29
C ASP A 45 8.49 29.01 24.28
N MET A 46 7.76 28.33 25.16
CA MET A 46 7.80 26.87 25.33
C MET A 46 7.48 26.12 24.03
N ARG A 47 6.60 26.65 23.19
CA ARG A 47 6.25 26.01 21.92
C ARG A 47 7.38 26.14 20.90
N ALA A 48 8.04 27.29 20.86
CA ALA A 48 9.21 27.48 20.01
C ALA A 48 10.39 26.60 20.47
N LEU A 49 10.60 26.47 21.79
CA LEU A 49 11.60 25.58 22.37
C LEU A 49 11.35 24.12 22.01
N GLU A 50 10.11 23.64 22.12
CA GLU A 50 9.73 22.27 21.73
C GLU A 50 10.05 21.99 20.24
N ILE A 51 9.70 22.92 19.34
CA ILE A 51 9.99 22.79 17.90
C ILE A 51 11.49 22.75 17.64
N CYS A 52 12.27 23.61 18.32
CA CYS A 52 13.72 23.62 18.21
C CYS A 52 14.34 22.33 18.75
N ALA A 53 13.87 21.83 19.90
CA ALA A 53 14.35 20.59 20.51
C ALA A 53 14.08 19.37 19.61
N ASP A 54 12.89 19.28 19.02
CA ASP A 54 12.50 18.23 18.07
C ASP A 54 13.38 18.19 16.80
N ARG A 55 14.06 19.30 16.48
CA ARG A 55 14.95 19.43 15.31
C ARG A 55 16.42 19.27 15.66
N LEU A 56 16.81 19.67 16.87
CA LEU A 56 18.18 19.54 17.38
C LEU A 56 18.50 18.11 17.79
N TRP A 57 17.55 17.43 18.43
CA TRP A 57 17.69 16.02 18.80
C TRP A 57 16.92 15.12 17.85
N PRO A 58 17.56 14.07 17.28
CA PRO A 58 16.82 13.07 16.56
C PRO A 58 15.82 12.41 17.51
N LYS A 59 14.56 12.33 17.11
CA LYS A 59 13.56 11.54 17.85
C LYS A 59 14.09 10.12 17.98
N MET A 60 14.19 9.63 19.22
CA MET A 60 14.54 8.25 19.46
C MET A 60 13.53 7.38 18.72
N LYS A 61 14.01 6.72 17.68
CA LYS A 61 13.23 5.68 17.01
C LYS A 61 13.20 4.48 17.95
N PRO A 62 12.08 3.77 18.06
CA PRO A 62 12.11 2.45 18.68
C PRO A 62 13.15 1.62 17.91
N THR A 63 14.18 1.20 18.62
CA THR A 63 15.21 0.30 18.10
C THR A 63 14.98 -1.06 18.73
N ASN A 64 14.76 -2.06 17.90
CA ASN A 64 14.59 -3.42 18.37
C ASN A 64 15.94 -4.13 18.31
N ARG A 65 16.22 -4.93 19.33
CA ARG A 65 17.45 -5.73 19.36
C ARG A 65 17.38 -6.74 18.21
N PRO A 66 18.46 -6.96 17.45
CA PRO A 66 18.48 -8.04 16.47
C PRO A 66 18.30 -9.37 17.20
N VAL A 67 17.35 -10.17 16.71
CA VAL A 67 17.04 -11.50 17.21
C VAL A 67 17.27 -12.51 16.10
N GLU A 68 17.86 -13.63 16.46
CA GLU A 68 18.01 -14.77 15.56
C GLU A 68 16.82 -15.71 15.75
N ILE A 69 16.01 -15.84 14.69
CA ILE A 69 14.95 -16.84 14.62
C ILE A 69 15.43 -17.92 13.65
N PRO A 70 15.48 -19.19 14.06
CA PRO A 70 15.95 -20.27 13.20
C PRO A 70 15.04 -20.40 11.97
N LEU A 71 15.66 -20.62 10.80
CA LEU A 71 14.90 -20.89 9.58
C LEU A 71 14.34 -22.31 9.63
N ALA A 72 13.04 -22.44 9.42
CA ALA A 72 12.37 -23.73 9.27
C ALA A 72 12.08 -24.06 7.80
N SER A 73 11.78 -25.33 7.53
CA SER A 73 11.61 -25.89 6.18
C SER A 73 10.31 -25.48 5.48
N SER A 74 9.26 -25.15 6.24
CA SER A 74 7.97 -24.72 5.70
C SER A 74 7.51 -23.39 6.27
N LEU A 75 6.61 -22.69 5.57
CA LEU A 75 6.01 -21.44 6.06
C LEU A 75 5.21 -21.64 7.35
N SER A 76 4.60 -22.83 7.52
CA SER A 76 3.88 -23.18 8.74
C SER A 76 4.83 -23.27 9.92
N ASP A 77 5.94 -23.99 9.75
CA ASP A 77 6.94 -24.16 10.81
C ASP A 77 7.62 -22.82 11.15
N GLN A 78 7.91 -21.99 10.13
CA GLN A 78 8.41 -20.64 10.35
C GLN A 78 7.42 -19.78 11.16
N GLY A 79 6.12 -19.91 10.89
CA GLY A 79 5.08 -19.25 11.69
C GLY A 79 5.07 -19.72 13.14
N GLN A 80 5.27 -21.02 13.39
CA GLN A 80 5.38 -21.57 14.75
C GLN A 80 6.63 -21.06 15.47
N GLU A 81 7.78 -20.98 14.80
CA GLU A 81 9.01 -20.41 15.38
C GLU A 81 8.83 -18.94 15.80
N VAL A 82 8.14 -18.14 14.98
CA VAL A 82 7.80 -16.76 15.33
C VAL A 82 6.92 -16.71 16.58
N LEU A 83 5.89 -17.57 16.68
CA LEU A 83 5.03 -17.62 17.87
C LEU A 83 5.80 -18.08 19.12
N ASN A 84 6.68 -19.08 18.99
CA ASN A 84 7.54 -19.54 20.08
C ASN A 84 8.47 -18.41 20.57
N ALA A 85 9.03 -17.61 19.65
CA ALA A 85 9.83 -16.45 20.00
C ALA A 85 9.04 -15.39 20.80
N VAL A 86 7.75 -15.22 20.52
CA VAL A 86 6.87 -14.34 21.33
C VAL A 86 6.65 -14.92 22.72
N PHE A 87 6.27 -16.20 22.81
CA PHE A 87 5.94 -16.83 24.10
C PHE A 87 7.15 -16.97 25.03
N THR A 88 8.36 -17.07 24.47
CA THR A 88 9.61 -17.09 25.24
C THR A 88 10.13 -15.70 25.60
N GLY A 89 9.46 -14.64 25.14
CA GLY A 89 9.84 -13.25 25.40
C GLY A 89 11.06 -12.79 24.59
N LEU A 90 11.40 -13.49 23.52
CA LEU A 90 12.53 -13.16 22.66
C LEU A 90 12.22 -11.98 21.74
N ILE A 91 10.98 -11.90 21.24
CA ILE A 91 10.47 -10.78 20.43
C ILE A 91 9.16 -10.23 21.00
N ALA A 92 8.87 -8.97 20.69
CA ALA A 92 7.61 -8.35 21.04
C ALA A 92 6.46 -8.76 20.07
N SER A 93 5.22 -8.59 20.52
CA SER A 93 4.04 -9.00 19.74
C SER A 93 3.80 -8.18 18.47
N ASP A 94 4.24 -6.92 18.46
CA ASP A 94 4.23 -6.04 17.30
C ASP A 94 5.26 -6.49 16.25
N GLU A 95 6.47 -6.89 16.67
CA GLU A 95 7.48 -7.49 15.79
C GLU A 95 6.97 -8.78 15.14
N ALA A 96 6.38 -9.66 15.95
CA ALA A 96 5.81 -10.91 15.45
C ALA A 96 4.71 -10.67 14.41
N SER A 97 3.86 -9.66 14.62
CA SER A 97 2.82 -9.28 13.66
C SER A 97 3.42 -8.89 12.31
N VAL A 98 4.55 -8.16 12.31
CA VAL A 98 5.28 -7.82 11.07
C VAL A 98 5.81 -9.07 10.38
N LEU A 99 6.40 -10.01 11.13
CA LEU A 99 6.94 -11.26 10.59
C LEU A 99 5.84 -12.17 10.00
N ILE A 100 4.73 -12.37 10.71
CA ILE A 100 3.59 -13.18 10.23
C ILE A 100 2.98 -12.58 8.96
N ASN A 101 2.92 -11.25 8.85
CA ASN A 101 2.45 -10.58 7.63
C ASN A 101 3.42 -10.82 6.45
N ALA A 102 4.73 -10.82 6.69
CA ALA A 102 5.72 -11.13 5.66
C ALA A 102 5.60 -12.59 5.18
N LEU A 103 5.43 -13.55 6.10
CA LEU A 103 5.18 -14.96 5.77
C LEU A 103 3.87 -15.13 4.97
N SER A 104 2.82 -14.40 5.34
CA SER A 104 1.53 -14.42 4.61
C SER A 104 1.68 -13.89 3.18
N ALA A 105 2.47 -12.82 3.00
CA ALA A 105 2.79 -12.29 1.68
C ALA A 105 3.58 -13.31 0.85
N GLN A 106 4.54 -14.01 1.46
CA GLN A 106 5.30 -15.07 0.81
C GLN A 106 4.41 -16.26 0.39
N ALA A 107 3.49 -16.69 1.27
CA ALA A 107 2.52 -17.75 0.96
C ALA A 107 1.72 -17.42 -0.31
N LYS A 108 1.25 -16.17 -0.43
CA LYS A 108 0.53 -15.70 -1.60
C LYS A 108 1.37 -15.71 -2.88
N LEU A 109 2.67 -15.40 -2.78
CA LEU A 109 3.58 -15.49 -3.93
C LEU A 109 3.76 -16.94 -4.41
N ILE A 110 3.88 -17.87 -3.46
CA ILE A 110 3.97 -19.31 -3.77
C ILE A 110 2.68 -19.77 -4.45
N GLU A 111 1.52 -19.44 -3.86
CA GLU A 111 0.21 -19.80 -4.42
C GLU A 111 0.06 -19.29 -5.86
N VAL A 112 0.38 -18.01 -6.11
CA VAL A 112 0.32 -17.43 -7.46
C VAL A 112 1.27 -18.16 -8.42
N SER A 113 2.49 -18.48 -7.99
CA SER A 113 3.46 -19.22 -8.80
C SER A 113 2.97 -20.63 -9.15
N GLU A 114 2.38 -21.33 -8.19
CA GLU A 114 1.80 -22.67 -8.41
C GLU A 114 0.59 -22.62 -9.34
N LEU A 115 -0.28 -21.61 -9.19
CA LEU A 115 -1.42 -21.42 -10.08
C LEU A 115 -0.98 -21.14 -11.51
N VAL A 116 0.03 -20.30 -11.72
CA VAL A 116 0.60 -20.05 -13.06
C VAL A 116 1.09 -21.35 -13.69
N LYS A 117 1.90 -22.14 -12.99
CA LYS A 117 2.40 -23.43 -13.48
C LYS A 117 1.26 -24.40 -13.85
N ARG A 118 0.20 -24.44 -13.04
CA ARG A 118 -0.96 -25.30 -13.30
C ARG A 118 -1.77 -24.82 -14.51
N ILE A 119 -1.88 -23.50 -14.71
CA ILE A 119 -2.56 -22.94 -15.88
C ILE A 119 -1.76 -23.25 -17.15
N GLU A 120 -0.45 -23.01 -17.15
CA GLU A 120 0.43 -23.31 -18.29
C GLU A 120 0.33 -24.79 -18.69
N ALA A 121 0.40 -25.72 -17.72
CA ALA A 121 0.24 -27.15 -17.98
C ALA A 121 -1.14 -27.52 -18.57
N LEU A 122 -2.21 -26.84 -18.15
CA LEU A 122 -3.55 -27.05 -18.69
C LEU A 122 -3.70 -26.47 -20.11
N GLU A 123 -3.08 -25.34 -20.38
CA GLU A 123 -3.06 -24.69 -21.70
C GLU A 123 -2.26 -25.53 -22.70
N GLU A 124 -1.11 -26.08 -22.31
CA GLU A 124 -0.34 -27.03 -23.12
C GLU A 124 -1.15 -28.30 -23.43
N PHE A 125 -1.80 -28.87 -22.40
CA PHE A 125 -2.63 -30.07 -22.56
C PHE A 125 -3.81 -29.83 -23.51
N ARG A 126 -4.47 -28.67 -23.42
CA ARG A 126 -5.58 -28.30 -24.30
C ARG A 126 -5.12 -27.89 -25.70
N GLY A 127 -3.97 -27.24 -25.83
CA GLY A 127 -3.34 -26.90 -27.10
C GLY A 127 -2.94 -28.12 -27.93
N ALA A 128 -2.64 -29.25 -27.27
CA ALA A 128 -2.37 -30.53 -27.91
C ALA A 128 -3.62 -31.34 -28.30
N GLY A 129 -4.83 -30.96 -27.86
CA GLY A 129 -6.04 -31.79 -27.99
C GLY A 129 -7.37 -31.11 -28.38
N GLY A 130 -7.42 -29.80 -28.61
CA GLY A 130 -8.68 -29.04 -28.76
C GLY A 130 -8.88 -28.36 -30.12
N GLN A 131 -9.81 -28.91 -30.91
CA GLN A 131 -10.37 -28.42 -32.18
C GLN A 131 -10.42 -26.89 -32.34
N THR A 132 -9.82 -26.42 -33.43
CA THR A 132 -10.16 -25.13 -34.05
C THR A 132 -11.60 -25.20 -34.56
N VAL A 133 -12.57 -24.70 -33.79
CA VAL A 133 -13.93 -24.52 -34.30
C VAL A 133 -13.91 -23.32 -35.23
N VAL A 134 -13.63 -23.57 -36.51
CA VAL A 134 -13.84 -22.61 -37.59
C VAL A 134 -15.36 -22.46 -37.73
N ILE A 135 -15.90 -21.37 -37.21
CA ILE A 135 -17.29 -21.00 -37.45
C ILE A 135 -17.39 -20.50 -38.90
N GLU A 136 -17.53 -21.42 -39.84
CA GLU A 136 -17.90 -21.08 -41.21
C GLU A 136 -19.32 -20.49 -41.19
N LYS A 137 -19.44 -19.21 -41.60
CA LYS A 137 -20.70 -18.50 -41.74
C LYS A 137 -21.65 -19.28 -42.67
N MET A 138 -22.69 -19.88 -42.09
CA MET A 138 -23.81 -20.41 -42.87
C MET A 138 -24.45 -19.30 -43.73
N PRO A 139 -24.77 -19.55 -45.02
CA PRO A 139 -25.44 -18.57 -45.86
C PRO A 139 -26.88 -18.35 -45.39
N ARG A 140 -27.30 -17.08 -45.31
CA ARG A 140 -28.67 -16.68 -44.94
C ARG A 140 -29.69 -17.33 -45.86
N ARG A 141 -30.61 -18.12 -45.29
CA ARG A 141 -31.84 -18.59 -45.97
C ARG A 141 -32.55 -17.39 -46.60
N GLN A 142 -32.68 -17.40 -47.92
CA GLN A 142 -33.57 -16.49 -48.65
C GLN A 142 -35.01 -16.83 -48.27
N LEU A 143 -35.73 -15.86 -47.71
CA LEU A 143 -37.16 -15.95 -47.49
C LEU A 143 -37.87 -15.81 -48.84
N LEU A 144 -38.61 -16.84 -49.25
CA LEU A 144 -39.51 -16.77 -50.40
C LEU A 144 -40.69 -15.85 -50.06
N PRO A 145 -41.15 -15.01 -51.01
CA PRO A 145 -42.31 -14.15 -50.78
C PRO A 145 -43.58 -15.00 -50.78
N THR A 146 -44.36 -14.89 -49.71
CA THR A 146 -45.75 -15.36 -49.68
C THR A 146 -46.63 -14.34 -50.42
N THR A 147 -47.46 -14.88 -51.32
CA THR A 147 -48.48 -14.25 -52.19
C THR A 147 -49.24 -13.08 -51.58
#